data_AF-A0A061N7Z7-F1
#
_entry.id   AF-A0A061N7Z7-F1
#
_cell.length_a   1.000
_cell.length_b   1.000
_cell.length_c   1.000
_cell.angle_alpha   90.00
_cell.angle_beta   90.00
_cell.angle_gamma   90.00
#
_symmetry.space_group_name_H-M   'P 1'
#
loop_
_entity.id
_entity.type
_entity.pdbx_description
1 polymer ?
#
loop_
_entity_poly.entity_id
_entity_poly.type
_entity_poly.pdbx_seq_one_letter_code
_entity_poly.pdbx_strand_id
1 'polypeptide(L)'
;MIGKGIVGLLTHDTKHVQDILHAGIHFGTTSRHAGFGRGLTTLIAMVNVLPKLSQRVQVQALYQALVMVAEDASNTKPKRKLSPLTTEAETNERWYVWYTDCINVRDPEGAERILLSAEKALSKKALSQLVFRAVTEHYYMDDGHVLDFHNKAFEALELCDAEYHSDILASLPIIATSAERSEEKSRWRAPIDYYEHVETALKEIETGP
;
A
#
# COMPACT_ATOMS: atom_id res chain seq x y z
N MET A 1 22.64 -10.21 12.32
CA MET A 1 23.33 -8.89 12.44
C MET A 1 22.36 -7.73 12.72
N ILE A 2 21.08 -7.82 12.31
CA ILE A 2 20.02 -6.80 12.56
C ILE A 2 19.71 -6.57 14.06
N GLY A 3 19.61 -7.64 14.85
CA GLY A 3 19.21 -7.53 16.27
C GLY A 3 20.16 -6.75 17.18
N LYS A 4 21.47 -6.83 16.95
CA LYS A 4 22.44 -6.05 17.74
C LYS A 4 22.43 -4.56 17.37
N GLY A 5 22.18 -4.24 16.10
CA GLY A 5 22.08 -2.85 15.64
C GLY A 5 20.88 -2.12 16.23
N ILE A 6 19.71 -2.76 16.25
CA ILE A 6 18.47 -2.18 16.81
C ILE A 6 18.58 -1.96 18.32
N VAL A 7 19.13 -2.94 19.05
CA VAL A 7 19.37 -2.80 20.49
C VAL A 7 20.40 -1.71 20.77
N GLY A 8 21.48 -1.63 20.00
CA GLY A 8 22.48 -0.56 20.13
C GLY A 8 21.91 0.84 19.87
N LEU A 9 21.08 0.99 18.84
CA LEU A 9 20.40 2.24 18.52
C LEU A 9 19.40 2.64 19.62
N LEU A 10 18.46 1.77 19.98
CA LEU A 10 17.37 2.14 20.90
C LEU A 10 17.77 2.20 22.39
N THR A 11 18.94 1.70 22.77
CA THR A 11 19.46 1.85 24.13
C THR A 11 20.11 3.21 24.39
N HIS A 12 20.37 4.02 23.36
CA HIS A 12 21.08 5.29 23.50
C HIS A 12 20.26 6.55 23.14
N ASP A 13 19.23 6.48 22.28
CA ASP A 13 18.31 7.61 22.04
C ASP A 13 16.99 7.17 21.35
N THR A 14 15.90 7.88 21.60
CA THR A 14 14.61 7.76 20.90
C THR A 14 14.62 8.32 19.48
N LYS A 15 15.61 9.17 19.13
CA LYS A 15 15.81 9.68 17.75
C LYS A 15 15.99 8.56 16.71
N HIS A 16 16.35 7.36 17.14
CA HIS A 16 16.58 6.22 16.25
C HIS A 16 15.31 5.53 15.73
N VAL A 17 14.12 5.85 16.25
CA VAL A 17 12.88 5.25 15.73
C VAL A 17 12.63 5.68 14.29
N GLN A 18 12.89 6.95 13.95
CA GLN A 18 12.74 7.46 12.58
C GLN A 18 13.76 6.81 11.63
N ASP A 19 15.03 6.73 12.02
CA ASP A 19 16.07 6.05 11.23
C ASP A 19 15.70 4.58 10.94
N ILE A 20 15.16 3.88 11.96
CA ILE A 20 14.71 2.50 11.85
C ILE A 20 13.51 2.37 10.90
N LEU A 21 12.54 3.28 11.03
CA LEU A 21 11.37 3.34 10.14
C LEU A 21 11.81 3.57 8.70
N HIS A 22 12.64 4.57 8.44
CA HIS A 22 13.14 4.92 7.11
C HIS A 22 13.93 3.77 6.48
N ALA A 23 14.82 3.14 7.24
CA ALA A 23 15.56 1.97 6.77
C ALA A 23 14.63 0.79 6.42
N GLY A 24 13.63 0.52 7.28
CA GLY A 24 12.64 -0.52 7.03
C GLY A 24 11.76 -0.24 5.82
N ILE A 25 11.31 1.01 5.65
CA ILE A 25 10.51 1.47 4.51
C ILE A 25 11.32 1.35 3.23
N HIS A 26 12.51 1.95 3.17
CA HIS A 26 13.35 1.91 1.98
C HIS A 26 13.66 0.46 1.58
N PHE A 27 14.09 -0.38 2.52
CA PHE A 27 14.37 -1.78 2.22
C PHE A 27 13.11 -2.52 1.76
N GLY A 28 11.98 -2.37 2.46
CA GLY A 28 10.75 -3.10 2.16
C GLY A 28 10.09 -2.71 0.84
N THR A 29 10.21 -1.45 0.41
CA THR A 29 9.62 -0.96 -0.85
C THR A 29 10.52 -1.21 -2.07
N THR A 30 11.84 -1.29 -1.88
CA THR A 30 12.82 -1.45 -2.98
C THR A 30 13.32 -2.88 -3.14
N SER A 31 13.35 -3.68 -2.07
CA SER A 31 13.89 -5.05 -2.10
C SER A 31 12.83 -6.12 -2.37
N ARG A 32 11.55 -5.73 -2.53
CA ARG A 32 10.42 -6.64 -2.77
C ARG A 32 9.67 -6.29 -4.05
N HIS A 33 9.79 -7.14 -5.07
CA HIS A 33 9.07 -6.97 -6.34
C HIS A 33 7.55 -6.92 -6.17
N ALA A 34 7.00 -7.75 -5.28
CA ALA A 34 5.57 -7.84 -5.01
C ALA A 34 4.98 -6.62 -4.28
N GLY A 35 5.77 -5.56 -4.04
CA GLY A 35 5.28 -4.28 -3.53
C GLY A 35 5.18 -4.20 -2.01
N PHE A 36 4.32 -3.32 -1.51
CA PHE A 36 3.99 -3.20 -0.08
C PHE A 36 3.42 -4.53 0.46
N GLY A 37 3.72 -4.87 1.71
CA GLY A 37 3.41 -6.19 2.26
C GLY A 37 3.14 -6.20 3.77
N ARG A 38 3.06 -7.40 4.32
CA ARG A 38 2.74 -7.65 5.72
C ARG A 38 3.82 -7.14 6.68
N GLY A 39 5.09 -7.28 6.31
CA GLY A 39 6.22 -6.77 7.09
C GLY A 39 6.14 -5.25 7.27
N LEU A 40 5.92 -4.51 6.18
CA LEU A 40 5.73 -3.06 6.22
C LEU A 40 4.46 -2.66 6.97
N THR A 41 3.36 -3.39 6.75
CA THR A 41 2.11 -3.21 7.52
C THR A 41 2.38 -3.33 9.03
N THR A 42 3.14 -4.35 9.43
CA THR A 42 3.50 -4.57 10.82
C THR A 42 4.40 -3.45 11.34
N LEU A 43 5.42 -3.04 10.59
CA LEU A 43 6.30 -1.93 10.97
C LEU A 43 5.51 -0.65 11.24
N ILE A 44 4.64 -0.25 10.32
CA ILE A 44 3.82 0.96 10.47
C ILE A 44 2.86 0.84 11.64
N ALA A 45 2.20 -0.32 11.80
CA ALA A 45 1.33 -0.56 12.94
C ALA A 45 2.10 -0.47 14.27
N MET A 46 3.30 -1.05 14.34
CA MET A 46 4.15 -0.99 15.54
C MET A 46 4.56 0.43 15.85
N VAL A 47 5.04 1.20 14.86
CA VAL A 47 5.44 2.60 15.03
C VAL A 47 4.32 3.45 15.62
N ASN A 48 3.09 3.30 15.12
CA ASN A 48 1.92 4.02 15.65
C ASN A 48 1.63 3.73 17.12
N VAL A 49 1.92 2.51 17.60
CA VAL A 49 1.65 2.12 18.99
C VAL A 49 2.84 2.34 19.93
N LEU A 50 4.05 2.57 19.42
CA LEU A 50 5.27 2.75 20.24
C LEU A 50 5.11 3.71 21.42
N PRO A 51 4.47 4.89 21.28
CA PRO A 51 4.33 5.83 22.40
C PRO A 51 3.57 5.27 23.61
N LYS A 52 2.83 4.17 23.43
CA LYS A 52 2.04 3.51 24.47
C LYS A 52 2.79 2.33 25.13
N LEU A 53 3.98 2.00 24.65
CA LEU A 53 4.74 0.82 25.06
C LEU A 53 5.93 1.20 25.94
N SER A 54 6.31 0.31 26.85
CA SER A 54 7.58 0.45 27.59
C SER A 54 8.77 0.36 26.63
N GLN A 55 9.89 1.01 26.94
CA GLN A 55 11.08 1.01 26.09
C GLN A 55 11.53 -0.40 25.69
N ARG A 56 11.51 -1.36 26.63
CA ARG A 56 11.83 -2.76 26.33
C ARG A 56 10.93 -3.35 25.25
N VAL A 57 9.63 -3.08 25.32
CA VAL A 57 8.65 -3.60 24.36
C VAL A 57 8.75 -2.88 23.02
N GLN A 58 9.07 -1.57 23.01
CA GLN A 58 9.36 -0.82 21.77
C GLN A 58 10.49 -1.47 20.96
N VAL A 59 11.59 -1.83 21.63
CA VAL A 59 12.73 -2.51 20.98
C VAL A 59 12.30 -3.84 20.37
N GLN A 60 11.53 -4.64 21.09
CA GLN A 60 11.04 -5.93 20.60
C GLN A 60 10.08 -5.77 19.42
N ALA A 61 9.18 -4.79 19.48
CA ALA A 61 8.22 -4.50 18.43
C ALA A 61 8.93 -4.10 17.12
N LEU A 62 9.89 -3.18 17.20
CA LEU A 62 10.68 -2.72 16.04
C LEU A 62 11.57 -3.84 15.48
N TYR A 63 12.23 -4.61 16.35
CA TYR A 63 13.01 -5.78 15.93
C TYR A 63 12.16 -6.78 15.16
N GLN A 64 11.02 -7.18 15.74
CA GLN A 64 10.15 -8.17 15.13
C GLN A 64 9.56 -7.67 13.81
N ALA A 65 9.17 -6.40 13.73
CA ALA A 65 8.69 -5.80 12.50
C ALA A 65 9.76 -5.82 11.39
N LEU A 66 11.01 -5.45 11.69
CA LEU A 66 12.09 -5.49 10.71
C LEU A 66 12.47 -6.91 10.27
N VAL A 67 12.37 -7.90 11.16
CA VAL A 67 12.50 -9.31 10.77
C VAL A 67 11.44 -9.68 9.73
N MET A 68 10.18 -9.31 9.96
CA MET A 68 9.10 -9.59 8.99
C MET A 68 9.31 -8.84 7.67
N VAL A 69 9.81 -7.59 7.70
CA VAL A 69 10.17 -6.86 6.47
C VAL A 69 11.27 -7.60 5.69
N ALA A 70 12.28 -8.12 6.37
CA ALA A 70 13.36 -8.90 5.75
C ALA A 70 12.87 -10.23 5.18
N GLU A 71 11.98 -10.92 5.89
CA GLU A 71 11.36 -12.17 5.44
C GLU A 71 10.50 -11.95 4.18
N ASP A 72 9.69 -10.88 4.15
CA ASP A 72 8.86 -10.52 2.99
C ASP A 72 9.69 -10.26 1.72
N ALA A 73 10.92 -9.77 1.87
CA ALA A 73 11.84 -9.51 0.75
C ALA A 73 12.72 -10.73 0.39
N SER A 74 12.79 -11.74 1.26
CA SER A 74 13.64 -12.92 1.07
C SER A 74 13.23 -13.68 -0.20
N ASN A 75 14.21 -14.06 -1.02
CA ASN A 75 14.02 -14.73 -2.32
C ASN A 75 13.15 -13.96 -3.33
N THR A 76 12.92 -12.67 -3.11
CA THR A 76 12.23 -11.81 -4.08
C THR A 76 13.24 -11.00 -4.88
N LYS A 77 12.86 -10.62 -6.12
CA LYS A 77 13.67 -9.70 -6.92
C LYS A 77 13.51 -8.27 -6.37
N PRO A 78 14.56 -7.43 -6.40
CA PRO A 78 14.41 -6.01 -6.15
C PRO A 78 13.43 -5.37 -7.13
N LYS A 79 12.68 -4.37 -6.67
CA LYS A 79 11.82 -3.54 -7.50
C LYS A 79 12.62 -2.35 -8.03
N ARG A 80 12.51 -2.08 -9.32
CA ARG A 80 13.01 -0.84 -9.91
C ARG A 80 11.87 0.16 -10.05
N LYS A 81 11.96 1.29 -9.37
CA LYS A 81 11.02 2.40 -9.51
C LYS A 81 11.08 2.99 -10.92
N LEU A 82 9.92 3.21 -11.52
CA LEU A 82 9.75 3.80 -12.84
C LEU A 82 9.80 5.33 -12.78
N SER A 83 9.95 5.95 -13.94
CA SER A 83 9.84 7.41 -14.07
C SER A 83 8.37 7.83 -14.24
N PRO A 84 7.96 8.98 -13.69
CA PRO A 84 6.62 9.54 -13.92
C PRO A 84 6.29 9.70 -15.42
N LEU A 85 5.01 9.87 -15.73
CA LEU A 85 4.57 10.31 -17.05
C LEU A 85 5.18 11.66 -17.41
N THR A 86 5.38 11.89 -18.72
CA THR A 86 5.82 13.17 -19.28
C THR A 86 4.66 14.17 -19.42
N THR A 87 3.43 13.71 -19.24
CA THR A 87 2.20 14.48 -19.36
C THR A 87 1.44 14.46 -18.04
N GLU A 88 0.69 15.53 -17.78
CA GLU A 88 -0.19 15.64 -16.63
C GLU A 88 -1.66 15.57 -17.07
N ALA A 89 -2.52 15.03 -16.20
CA ALA A 89 -3.95 15.02 -16.45
C ALA A 89 -4.55 16.41 -16.17
N GLU A 90 -5.48 16.83 -17.02
CA GLU A 90 -6.15 18.14 -16.91
C GLU A 90 -7.12 18.21 -15.71
N THR A 91 -7.61 17.07 -15.23
CA THR A 91 -8.61 16.99 -14.15
C THR A 91 -8.34 15.83 -13.20
N ASN A 92 -8.85 15.94 -11.96
CA ASN A 92 -8.80 14.84 -10.99
C ASN A 92 -9.53 13.59 -11.49
N GLU A 93 -10.63 13.75 -12.24
CA GLU A 93 -11.36 12.61 -12.81
C GLU A 93 -10.53 11.89 -13.88
N ARG A 94 -9.73 12.63 -14.66
CA ARG A 94 -8.84 12.03 -15.64
C ARG A 94 -7.75 11.19 -14.98
N TRP A 95 -7.19 11.64 -13.85
CA TRP A 95 -6.27 10.84 -13.05
C TRP A 95 -6.92 9.53 -12.58
N TYR A 96 -8.17 9.61 -12.10
CA TYR A 96 -8.94 8.45 -11.68
C TYR A 96 -9.09 7.44 -12.80
N VAL A 97 -9.66 7.85 -13.95
CA VAL A 97 -9.89 6.98 -15.10
C VAL A 97 -8.60 6.29 -15.56
N TRP A 98 -7.50 7.04 -15.70
CA TRP A 98 -6.23 6.45 -16.10
C TRP A 98 -5.73 5.39 -15.12
N TYR A 99 -5.81 5.67 -13.82
CA TYR A 99 -5.31 4.76 -12.79
C TYR A 99 -6.17 3.48 -12.72
N THR A 100 -7.49 3.63 -12.75
CA THR A 100 -8.42 2.49 -12.72
C THR A 100 -8.35 1.67 -13.99
N ASP A 101 -8.19 2.28 -15.17
CA ASP A 101 -8.01 1.55 -16.43
C ASP A 101 -6.78 0.64 -16.35
N CYS A 102 -5.66 1.13 -15.83
CA CYS A 102 -4.46 0.31 -15.61
C CYS A 102 -4.72 -0.83 -14.62
N ILE A 103 -5.45 -0.61 -13.54
CA ILE A 103 -5.83 -1.68 -12.60
C ILE A 103 -6.74 -2.72 -13.27
N ASN A 104 -7.69 -2.27 -14.09
CA ASN A 104 -8.65 -3.09 -14.83
C ASN A 104 -7.97 -4.00 -15.85
N VAL A 105 -6.99 -3.48 -16.58
CA VAL A 105 -6.21 -4.25 -17.56
C VAL A 105 -4.96 -4.91 -16.96
N ARG A 106 -4.81 -4.88 -15.63
CA ARG A 106 -3.71 -5.53 -14.88
C ARG A 106 -2.32 -5.03 -15.33
N ASP A 107 -2.20 -3.72 -15.60
CA ASP A 107 -0.96 -3.04 -15.99
C ASP A 107 -0.29 -2.35 -14.77
N PRO A 108 0.64 -3.02 -14.06
CA PRO A 108 1.33 -2.43 -12.92
C PRO A 108 2.23 -1.24 -13.30
N GLU A 109 2.81 -1.27 -14.50
CA GLU A 109 3.78 -0.25 -14.92
C GLU A 109 3.07 1.06 -15.25
N GLY A 110 1.96 1.00 -16.02
CA GLY A 110 1.11 2.15 -16.28
C GLY A 110 0.58 2.77 -14.99
N ALA A 111 0.03 1.94 -14.10
CA ALA A 111 -0.49 2.38 -12.81
C ALA A 111 0.59 3.04 -11.93
N GLU A 112 1.82 2.52 -11.92
CA GLU A 112 2.95 3.12 -11.20
C GLU A 112 3.31 4.50 -11.73
N ARG A 113 3.43 4.64 -13.06
CA ARG A 113 3.79 5.92 -13.67
C ARG A 113 2.73 6.98 -13.43
N ILE A 114 1.46 6.59 -13.49
CA ILE A 114 0.32 7.46 -13.17
C ILE A 114 0.40 7.92 -11.71
N LEU A 115 0.58 6.99 -10.77
CA LEU A 115 0.59 7.32 -9.35
C LEU A 115 1.78 8.22 -8.97
N LEU A 116 2.96 7.98 -9.56
CA LEU A 116 4.14 8.82 -9.39
C LEU A 116 3.99 10.23 -10.01
N SER A 117 3.20 10.36 -11.09
CA SER A 117 2.86 11.69 -11.62
C SER A 117 1.80 12.39 -10.77
N ALA A 118 0.79 11.65 -10.31
CA ALA A 118 -0.28 12.17 -9.47
C ALA A 118 0.26 12.69 -8.13
N GLU A 119 1.28 12.05 -7.54
CA GLU A 119 1.93 12.53 -6.31
C GLU A 119 2.47 13.96 -6.43
N LYS A 120 2.98 14.32 -7.61
CA LYS A 120 3.53 15.66 -7.88
C LYS A 120 2.46 16.69 -8.20
N ALA A 121 1.37 16.26 -8.83
CA ALA A 121 0.33 17.13 -9.35
C ALA A 121 -0.83 17.35 -8.37
N LEU A 122 -1.11 16.39 -7.49
CA LEU A 122 -2.29 16.37 -6.63
C LEU A 122 -1.96 16.77 -5.19
N SER A 123 -2.93 17.40 -4.53
CA SER A 123 -2.90 17.52 -3.07
C SER A 123 -2.94 16.13 -2.43
N LYS A 124 -2.42 16.00 -1.19
CA LYS A 124 -2.48 14.75 -0.42
C LYS A 124 -3.88 14.14 -0.33
N LYS A 125 -4.90 15.00 -0.17
CA LYS A 125 -6.31 14.58 -0.13
C LYS A 125 -6.80 14.06 -1.49
N ALA A 126 -6.43 14.71 -2.59
CA ALA A 126 -6.82 14.26 -3.92
C ALA A 126 -6.08 12.96 -4.31
N LEU A 127 -4.81 12.81 -3.90
CA LEU A 127 -4.05 11.57 -4.08
C LEU A 127 -4.66 10.41 -3.30
N SER A 128 -5.07 10.62 -2.05
CA SER A 128 -5.76 9.58 -1.28
C SER A 128 -7.11 9.21 -1.90
N GLN A 129 -7.89 10.20 -2.35
CA GLN A 129 -9.15 9.94 -3.06
C GLN A 129 -8.94 9.12 -4.33
N LEU A 130 -7.92 9.46 -5.14
CA LEU A 130 -7.54 8.70 -6.34
C LEU A 130 -7.30 7.22 -6.01
N VAL A 131 -6.44 6.96 -5.03
CA VAL A 131 -6.03 5.59 -4.67
C VAL A 131 -7.19 4.82 -4.04
N PHE A 132 -7.86 5.38 -3.04
CA PHE A 132 -8.90 4.67 -2.31
C PHE A 132 -10.13 4.39 -3.17
N ARG A 133 -10.54 5.34 -4.03
CA ARG A 133 -11.65 5.10 -4.96
C ARG A 133 -11.34 3.93 -5.89
N ALA A 134 -10.11 3.83 -6.39
CA ALA A 134 -9.71 2.76 -7.31
C ALA A 134 -9.65 1.37 -6.65
N VAL A 135 -9.12 1.26 -5.42
CA VAL A 135 -9.05 -0.05 -4.73
C VAL A 135 -10.40 -0.51 -4.16
N THR A 136 -11.37 0.40 -4.01
CA THR A 136 -12.75 0.08 -3.59
C THR A 136 -13.75 0.03 -4.74
N GLU A 137 -13.30 0.19 -6.00
CA GLU A 137 -14.16 0.07 -7.18
C GLU A 137 -14.67 -1.36 -7.38
N HIS A 138 -13.92 -2.34 -6.86
CA HIS A 138 -14.27 -3.74 -6.84
C HIS A 138 -14.63 -4.18 -5.41
N TYR A 139 -15.56 -5.13 -5.26
CA TYR A 139 -16.15 -5.48 -3.96
C TYR A 139 -15.10 -5.85 -2.90
N TYR A 140 -14.29 -6.87 -3.20
CA TYR A 140 -13.14 -7.23 -2.37
C TYR A 140 -12.01 -7.70 -3.27
N MET A 141 -10.93 -6.91 -3.33
CA MET A 141 -9.65 -7.32 -3.91
C MET A 141 -8.82 -8.05 -2.85
N ASP A 142 -8.37 -9.26 -3.16
CA ASP A 142 -7.65 -10.16 -2.23
C ASP A 142 -8.27 -10.21 -0.83
N ASP A 143 -9.59 -10.39 -0.80
CA ASP A 143 -10.38 -10.49 0.44
C ASP A 143 -10.24 -9.28 1.38
N GLY A 144 -9.85 -8.12 0.83
CA GLY A 144 -9.70 -6.84 1.53
C GLY A 144 -8.25 -6.42 1.80
N HIS A 145 -7.28 -7.30 1.59
CA HIS A 145 -5.87 -7.00 1.89
C HIS A 145 -5.29 -5.86 1.05
N VAL A 146 -5.79 -5.66 -0.17
CA VAL A 146 -5.39 -4.51 -0.99
C VAL A 146 -5.69 -3.21 -0.26
N LEU A 147 -6.90 -3.05 0.28
CA LEU A 147 -7.29 -1.85 1.02
C LEU A 147 -6.42 -1.65 2.26
N ASP A 148 -6.14 -2.71 3.01
CA ASP A 148 -5.29 -2.67 4.20
C ASP A 148 -3.87 -2.17 3.89
N PHE A 149 -3.26 -2.70 2.82
CA PHE A 149 -1.92 -2.29 2.40
C PHE A 149 -1.88 -0.84 1.93
N HIS A 150 -2.88 -0.38 1.17
CA HIS A 150 -2.96 1.02 0.75
C HIS A 150 -3.18 1.94 1.96
N ASN A 151 -4.04 1.57 2.91
CA ASN A 151 -4.23 2.33 4.14
C ASN A 151 -2.93 2.46 4.94
N LYS A 152 -2.18 1.36 5.10
CA LYS A 152 -0.91 1.38 5.84
C LYS A 152 0.20 2.10 5.09
N ALA A 153 0.19 2.10 3.77
CA ALA A 153 1.09 2.92 2.99
C ALA A 153 0.80 4.42 3.17
N PHE A 154 -0.47 4.84 3.23
CA PHE A 154 -0.81 6.24 3.49
C PHE A 154 -0.46 6.67 4.91
N GLU A 155 -0.59 5.79 5.91
CA GLU A 155 -0.01 6.04 7.25
C GLU A 155 1.52 6.18 7.18
N ALA A 156 2.20 5.37 6.36
CA ALA A 156 3.64 5.52 6.17
C ALA A 156 4.01 6.90 5.60
N LEU A 157 3.25 7.44 4.63
CA LEU A 157 3.41 8.79 4.09
C LEU A 157 3.17 9.92 5.11
N GLU A 158 2.57 9.63 6.27
CA GLU A 158 2.47 10.60 7.38
C GLU A 158 3.66 10.47 8.35
N LEU A 159 4.27 9.28 8.42
CA LEU A 159 5.28 8.95 9.42
C LEU A 159 6.72 9.13 8.92
N CYS A 160 6.97 8.99 7.62
CA CYS A 160 8.30 9.10 7.02
C CYS A 160 8.54 10.46 6.33
N ASP A 161 9.80 10.74 6.02
CA ASP A 161 10.18 11.93 5.29
C ASP A 161 9.81 11.84 3.80
N ALA A 162 9.66 13.00 3.16
CA ALA A 162 9.18 13.11 1.77
C ALA A 162 10.03 12.36 0.74
N GLU A 163 11.33 12.13 1.02
CA GLU A 163 12.21 11.38 0.14
C GLU A 163 11.76 9.92 -0.08
N TYR A 164 11.06 9.33 0.90
CA TYR A 164 10.57 7.94 0.84
C TYR A 164 9.20 7.80 0.18
N HIS A 165 8.46 8.90 -0.02
CA HIS A 165 7.07 8.86 -0.51
C HIS A 165 6.96 8.18 -1.86
N SER A 166 7.86 8.51 -2.78
CA SER A 166 7.85 7.95 -4.13
C SER A 166 8.11 6.44 -4.14
N ASP A 167 8.93 5.91 -3.23
CA ASP A 167 9.18 4.47 -3.11
C ASP A 167 7.96 3.74 -2.52
N ILE A 168 7.31 4.35 -1.51
CA ILE A 168 6.06 3.82 -0.93
C ILE A 168 4.98 3.73 -2.01
N LEU A 169 4.73 4.82 -2.73
CA LEU A 169 3.69 4.86 -3.76
C LEU A 169 4.00 3.92 -4.91
N ALA A 170 5.26 3.85 -5.37
CA ALA A 170 5.65 2.91 -6.42
C ALA A 170 5.41 1.44 -6.02
N SER A 171 5.42 1.12 -4.72
CA SER A 171 5.20 -0.24 -4.24
C SER A 171 3.72 -0.70 -4.23
N LEU A 172 2.76 0.20 -4.45
CA LEU A 172 1.32 -0.09 -4.38
C LEU A 172 0.70 -0.67 -5.66
N PRO A 173 0.98 -0.16 -6.88
CA PRO A 173 0.33 -0.58 -8.11
C PRO A 173 0.29 -2.08 -8.35
N ILE A 174 1.41 -2.78 -8.12
CA ILE A 174 1.49 -4.23 -8.36
C ILE A 174 0.54 -5.02 -7.45
N ILE A 175 0.20 -4.50 -6.28
CA ILE A 175 -0.77 -5.12 -5.37
C ILE A 175 -2.16 -5.05 -5.99
N ALA A 176 -2.60 -3.84 -6.37
CA ALA A 176 -3.92 -3.65 -6.96
C ALA A 176 -4.07 -4.38 -8.30
N THR A 177 -3.03 -4.37 -9.13
CA THR A 177 -3.08 -5.01 -10.45
C THR A 177 -2.89 -6.52 -10.43
N SER A 178 -2.40 -7.12 -9.33
CA SER A 178 -2.28 -8.59 -9.21
C SER A 178 -3.41 -9.23 -8.39
N ALA A 179 -4.22 -8.43 -7.72
CA ALA A 179 -5.25 -8.92 -6.81
C ALA A 179 -6.39 -9.66 -7.52
N GLU A 180 -6.81 -10.78 -6.94
CA GLU A 180 -8.04 -11.47 -7.31
C GLU A 180 -9.23 -10.65 -6.82
N ARG A 181 -10.18 -10.39 -7.72
CA ARG A 181 -11.43 -9.74 -7.34
C ARG A 181 -12.46 -10.77 -6.95
N SER A 182 -13.18 -10.52 -5.87
CA SER A 182 -14.17 -11.45 -5.35
C SER A 182 -15.24 -11.82 -6.37
N GLU A 183 -15.73 -10.86 -7.15
CA GLU A 183 -16.70 -11.08 -8.23
C GLU A 183 -16.17 -11.95 -9.37
N GLU A 184 -14.85 -12.11 -9.52
CA GLU A 184 -14.24 -13.03 -10.50
C GLU A 184 -14.14 -14.47 -9.95
N LYS A 185 -14.32 -14.68 -8.63
CA LYS A 185 -14.12 -15.99 -7.97
C LYS A 185 -15.35 -16.90 -8.14
N SER A 186 -15.11 -18.19 -8.38
CA SER A 186 -16.17 -19.21 -8.46
C SER A 186 -17.09 -19.22 -7.24
N ARG A 187 -16.55 -19.00 -6.02
CA ARG A 187 -17.34 -18.93 -4.78
C ARG A 187 -18.39 -17.80 -4.74
N TRP A 188 -18.22 -16.78 -5.59
CA TRP A 188 -19.17 -15.68 -5.76
C TRP A 188 -20.14 -15.89 -6.93
N ARG A 189 -19.80 -16.80 -7.85
CA ARG A 189 -20.53 -17.00 -9.11
C ARG A 189 -21.31 -18.31 -9.15
N ALA A 190 -21.04 -19.24 -8.23
CA ALA A 190 -21.67 -20.56 -8.19
C ALA A 190 -21.83 -21.12 -6.76
N PRO A 191 -22.88 -21.92 -6.50
CA PRO A 191 -24.00 -22.24 -7.41
C PRO A 191 -25.00 -21.09 -7.57
N ILE A 192 -24.95 -20.09 -6.69
CA ILE A 192 -25.73 -18.86 -6.75
C ILE A 192 -24.77 -17.73 -7.14
N ASP A 193 -25.18 -16.90 -8.10
CA ASP A 193 -24.41 -15.74 -8.52
C ASP A 193 -24.65 -14.57 -7.56
N TYR A 194 -23.84 -14.49 -6.50
CA TYR A 194 -23.91 -13.41 -5.52
C TYR A 194 -23.64 -12.04 -6.13
N TYR A 195 -22.76 -11.96 -7.14
CA TYR A 195 -22.48 -10.70 -7.81
C TYR A 195 -23.75 -10.14 -8.47
N GLU A 196 -24.49 -10.96 -9.21
CA GLU A 196 -25.74 -10.52 -9.84
C GLU A 196 -26.75 -10.03 -8.81
N HIS A 197 -26.91 -10.76 -7.68
CA HIS A 197 -27.82 -10.36 -6.62
C HIS A 197 -27.42 -9.02 -5.97
N VAL A 198 -26.13 -8.79 -5.74
CA VAL A 198 -25.66 -7.53 -5.17
C VAL A 198 -25.86 -6.38 -6.16
N GLU A 199 -25.55 -6.57 -7.45
CA GLU A 199 -25.77 -5.58 -8.49
C GLU A 199 -27.26 -5.21 -8.64
N THR A 200 -28.16 -6.19 -8.56
CA THR A 200 -29.61 -5.93 -8.58
C THR A 200 -30.03 -5.11 -7.37
N ALA A 201 -29.60 -5.51 -6.16
CA ALA A 201 -29.92 -4.77 -4.94
C ALA A 201 -29.37 -3.33 -4.94
N LEU A 202 -28.15 -3.12 -5.46
CA LEU A 202 -27.56 -1.79 -5.60
C LEU A 202 -28.38 -0.92 -6.57
N LYS A 203 -28.76 -1.47 -7.73
CA LYS A 203 -29.63 -0.76 -8.68
C LYS A 203 -30.98 -0.39 -8.07
N GLU A 204 -31.58 -1.27 -7.27
CA GLU A 204 -32.83 -0.98 -6.56
C GLU A 204 -32.67 0.14 -5.53
N ILE A 205 -31.54 0.21 -4.83
CA ILE A 205 -31.22 1.30 -3.89
C ILE A 205 -31.00 2.62 -4.64
N GLU A 206 -30.27 2.59 -5.75
CA GLU A 206 -29.98 3.79 -6.55
C GLU A 206 -31.21 4.34 -7.27
N THR A 207 -32.09 3.46 -7.72
CA THR A 207 -33.32 3.84 -8.43
C THR A 207 -34.46 4.19 -7.48
N GLY A 208 -34.59 3.50 -6.34
CA GLY A 208 -35.62 3.68 -5.33
C GLY A 208 -37.07 3.61 -5.84
N PRO A 209 -38.08 3.43 -4.97
CA PRO A 209 -39.41 3.97 -5.23
C PRO A 209 -39.41 5.50 -5.23
#